data_AF-A0A960S9M9-F1
#
_entry.id   AF-A0A960S9M9-F1
#
_cell.length_a   1.000
_cell.length_b   1.000
_cell.length_c   1.000
_cell.angle_alpha   90.00
_cell.angle_beta   90.00
_cell.angle_gamma   90.00
#
_symmetry.space_group_name_H-M   'P 1'
#
loop_
_entity.id
_entity.type
_entity.pdbx_description
1 polymer ?
#
loop_
_entity_poly.entity_id
_entity_poly.type
_entity_poly.pdbx_seq_one_letter_code
_entity_poly.pdbx_strand_id
1 'polypeptide(L)'
;MTPLVLFLLVSFIEVEPIWRLEGETRFAPKPQEMQQNPRYPWEEEETTPFKRITKEHFRCKGNALNPPHIVEQNGEVVYHYDCGGVGKHSLPIRDGKEFIYPLLLDLLNHVQESFGKKVIITSGHRCLDHNTFVDASYRNHTSKHTIGAEAAFYVQGMEEEPLQVIQCLMEYFPKSPFQRYEKGDVDVSTLPWYNREIYIKLYKPHEGRNIDHRHPYPYISLQIRYDTHLNERVLFVWDQAVKGYHRY
;
A
#
# COMPACT_ATOMS: atom_id res chain seq x y z
N MET A 1 43.51 31.90 -40.12
CA MET A 1 42.44 31.07 -39.52
C MET A 1 42.64 31.09 -38.01
N THR A 2 41.86 31.91 -37.31
CA THR A 2 41.91 32.10 -35.85
C THR A 2 40.77 31.28 -35.22
N PRO A 3 40.98 30.54 -34.12
CA PRO A 3 39.90 29.78 -33.52
C PRO A 3 39.01 30.71 -32.67
N LEU A 4 37.70 30.59 -32.88
CA LEU A 4 36.69 31.21 -32.01
C LEU A 4 36.63 30.41 -30.70
N VAL A 5 36.95 31.05 -29.58
CA VAL A 5 36.68 30.50 -28.25
C VAL A 5 35.27 30.92 -27.86
N LEU A 6 34.36 29.95 -27.80
CA LEU A 6 32.98 30.13 -27.35
C LEU A 6 32.96 30.14 -25.82
N PHE A 7 32.84 31.31 -25.20
CA PHE A 7 32.59 31.42 -23.76
C PHE A 7 31.10 31.17 -23.49
N LEU A 8 30.79 30.02 -22.87
CA LEU A 8 29.51 29.76 -22.24
C LEU A 8 29.41 30.63 -20.97
N LEU A 9 28.62 31.69 -21.04
CA LEU A 9 28.19 32.44 -19.85
C LEU A 9 27.20 31.57 -19.08
N VAL A 10 27.67 30.95 -18.00
CA VAL A 10 26.81 30.33 -16.98
C VAL A 10 26.25 31.48 -16.14
N SER A 11 24.98 31.84 -16.37
CA SER A 11 24.24 32.74 -15.51
C SER A 11 23.95 32.03 -14.19
N PHE A 12 24.69 32.38 -13.14
CA PHE A 12 24.31 32.02 -11.77
C PHE A 12 23.01 32.77 -11.45
N ILE A 13 21.93 32.02 -11.19
CA ILE A 13 20.74 32.59 -10.55
C ILE A 13 21.17 32.86 -9.11
N GLU A 14 21.46 34.11 -8.77
CA GLU A 14 21.59 34.54 -7.38
C GLU A 14 20.22 34.37 -6.73
N VAL A 15 20.06 33.29 -5.96
CA VAL A 15 18.91 33.12 -5.08
C VAL A 15 19.09 34.12 -3.95
N GLU A 16 18.29 35.18 -3.94
CA GLU A 16 18.28 36.12 -2.81
C GLU A 16 17.98 35.36 -1.51
N PRO A 17 18.84 35.47 -0.49
CA PRO A 17 18.56 34.86 0.80
C PRO A 17 17.28 35.48 1.38
N ILE A 18 16.36 34.62 1.83
CA ILE A 18 15.17 35.07 2.57
C ILE A 18 15.63 35.53 3.95
N TRP A 19 15.75 36.84 4.14
CA TRP A 19 16.06 37.45 5.42
C TRP A 19 14.79 37.61 6.26
N ARG A 20 14.84 37.22 7.53
CA ARG A 20 13.76 37.50 8.49
C ARG A 20 13.93 38.91 9.05
N LEU A 21 12.83 39.63 9.21
CA LEU A 21 12.85 40.96 9.81
C LEU A 21 13.02 40.86 11.32
N GLU A 22 13.76 41.80 11.89
CA GLU A 22 13.92 41.93 13.34
C GLU A 22 12.55 42.25 13.97
N GLY A 23 12.09 41.39 14.90
CA GLY A 23 10.76 41.50 15.52
C GLY A 23 9.65 40.66 14.87
N GLU A 24 9.95 39.85 13.85
CA GLU A 24 8.96 38.96 13.23
C GLU A 24 8.39 37.97 14.26
N THR A 25 7.06 37.97 14.40
CA THR A 25 6.36 37.15 15.40
C THR A 25 6.40 35.69 14.99
N ARG A 26 7.03 34.85 15.82
CA ARG A 26 7.06 33.40 15.58
C ARG A 26 5.72 32.80 15.98
N PHE A 27 4.88 32.49 15.01
CA PHE A 27 3.75 31.61 15.25
C PHE A 27 4.31 30.20 15.46
N ALA A 28 4.36 29.73 16.71
CA ALA A 28 4.50 28.31 16.93
C ALA A 28 3.29 27.64 16.27
N PRO A 29 3.48 26.71 15.31
CA PRO A 29 2.36 25.94 14.82
C PRO A 29 1.70 25.29 16.04
N LYS A 30 0.37 25.43 16.16
CA LYS A 30 -0.35 24.77 17.24
C LYS A 30 0.00 23.28 17.21
N PRO A 31 0.28 22.64 18.36
CA PRO A 31 0.44 21.20 18.42
C PRO A 31 -0.75 20.55 17.73
N GLN A 32 -0.49 19.74 16.71
CA GLN A 32 -1.55 19.06 15.98
C GLN A 32 -2.19 18.04 16.92
N GLU A 33 -3.46 18.27 17.28
CA GLU A 33 -4.23 17.35 18.11
C GLU A 33 -4.59 16.10 17.30
N MET A 34 -4.30 14.93 17.85
CA MET A 34 -4.71 13.66 17.24
C MET A 34 -6.24 13.57 17.28
N GLN A 35 -6.90 13.82 16.15
CA GLN A 35 -8.35 13.63 16.06
C GLN A 35 -8.70 12.16 16.26
N GLN A 36 -9.62 11.89 17.18
CA GLN A 36 -10.24 10.57 17.28
C GLN A 36 -11.14 10.37 16.05
N ASN A 37 -10.86 9.33 15.27
CA ASN A 37 -11.64 9.03 14.09
C ASN A 37 -13.07 8.61 14.50
N PRO A 38 -14.12 9.19 13.90
CA PRO A 38 -15.46 8.64 14.06
C PRO A 38 -15.52 7.24 13.48
N ARG A 39 -16.15 6.32 14.22
CA ARG A 39 -16.43 4.96 13.76
C ARG A 39 -17.38 5.00 12.56
N TYR A 40 -17.23 4.07 11.62
CA TYR A 40 -18.17 3.96 10.49
C TYR A 40 -19.48 3.29 10.94
N PRO A 41 -20.63 3.62 10.32
CA PRO A 41 -21.94 3.08 10.71
C PRO A 41 -22.04 1.54 10.71
N TRP A 42 -21.22 0.84 9.92
CA TRP A 42 -21.23 -0.62 9.82
C TRP A 42 -20.22 -1.30 10.78
N GLU A 43 -19.55 -0.55 11.64
CA GLU A 43 -18.66 -1.10 12.68
C GLU A 43 -19.43 -1.59 13.92
N GLU A 44 -20.76 -1.52 13.95
CA GLU A 44 -21.60 -1.84 15.11
C GLU A 44 -22.18 -3.28 15.14
N GLU A 45 -22.05 -4.05 14.05
CA GLU A 45 -22.61 -5.41 13.97
C GLU A 45 -21.54 -6.49 14.27
N GLU A 46 -21.55 -7.03 15.49
CA GLU A 46 -20.74 -8.19 15.88
C GLU A 46 -21.50 -9.50 15.60
N THR A 47 -21.39 -10.02 14.38
CA THR A 47 -22.00 -11.30 13.97
C THR A 47 -21.05 -12.49 14.04
N THR A 48 -19.76 -12.28 14.34
CA THR A 48 -18.73 -13.34 14.42
C THR A 48 -17.94 -13.22 15.73
N PRO A 49 -17.30 -14.29 16.24
CA PRO A 49 -16.44 -14.20 17.42
C PRO A 49 -15.17 -13.36 17.20
N PHE A 50 -14.91 -12.92 15.97
CA PHE A 50 -13.75 -12.10 15.62
C PHE A 50 -14.18 -10.67 15.34
N LYS A 51 -13.35 -9.71 15.76
CA LYS A 51 -13.56 -8.30 15.40
C LYS A 51 -13.56 -8.15 13.89
N ARG A 52 -14.55 -7.43 13.38
CA ARG A 52 -14.65 -7.06 11.96
C ARG A 52 -13.38 -6.36 11.51
N ILE A 53 -12.90 -6.70 10.31
CA ILE A 53 -11.81 -6.01 9.66
C ILE A 53 -12.29 -4.62 9.24
N THR A 54 -11.64 -3.62 9.80
CA THR A 54 -11.80 -2.20 9.48
C THR A 54 -10.57 -1.67 8.76
N LYS A 55 -10.65 -0.43 8.23
CA LYS A 55 -9.52 0.25 7.57
C LYS A 55 -8.26 0.32 8.44
N GLU A 56 -8.40 0.28 9.77
CA GLU A 56 -7.29 0.36 10.73
C GLU A 56 -6.32 -0.83 10.57
N HIS A 57 -6.80 -1.98 10.09
CA HIS A 57 -5.97 -3.15 9.83
C HIS A 57 -5.07 -3.02 8.59
N PHE A 58 -5.33 -2.00 7.76
CA PHE A 58 -4.57 -1.72 6.55
C PHE A 58 -3.50 -0.65 6.78
N ARG A 59 -3.32 -0.14 8.00
CA ARG A 59 -2.30 0.87 8.23
C ARG A 59 -0.91 0.33 7.89
N CYS A 60 -0.09 1.22 7.33
CA CYS A 60 1.27 0.87 6.97
C CYS A 60 2.09 0.49 8.22
N LYS A 61 2.87 -0.58 8.05
CA LYS A 61 3.59 -1.29 9.11
C LYS A 61 5.08 -1.01 9.15
N GLY A 62 5.54 0.01 8.44
CA GLY A 62 6.94 0.41 8.45
C GLY A 62 7.41 0.77 9.86
N ASN A 63 8.68 0.51 10.10
CA ASN A 63 9.32 0.70 11.39
C ASN A 63 10.67 1.40 11.20
N ALA A 64 10.76 2.63 11.71
CA ALA A 64 11.97 3.46 11.61
C ALA A 64 13.19 2.87 12.34
N LEU A 65 13.00 1.82 13.14
CA LEU A 65 14.07 1.05 13.77
C LEU A 65 14.65 -0.04 12.86
N ASN A 66 14.04 -0.30 11.69
CA ASN A 66 14.60 -1.22 10.72
C ASN A 66 15.94 -0.67 10.19
N PRO A 67 16.97 -1.52 10.03
CA PRO A 67 18.22 -1.09 9.43
C PRO A 67 17.98 -0.66 7.97
N PRO A 68 18.73 0.33 7.46
CA PRO A 68 18.58 0.79 6.08
C PRO A 68 18.87 -0.36 5.10
N HIS A 69 18.08 -0.43 4.03
CA HIS A 69 18.34 -1.32 2.91
C HIS A 69 19.31 -0.62 1.95
N ILE A 70 20.46 -1.24 1.72
CA ILE A 70 21.55 -0.65 0.95
C ILE A 70 21.57 -1.33 -0.42
N VAL A 71 21.45 -0.53 -1.48
CA VAL A 71 21.43 -1.02 -2.87
C VAL A 71 22.44 -0.23 -3.68
N GLU A 72 23.21 -0.91 -4.52
CA GLU A 72 24.09 -0.26 -5.49
C GLU A 72 23.28 0.01 -6.78
N GLN A 73 23.16 1.27 -7.17
CA GLN A 73 22.47 1.69 -8.39
C GLN A 73 23.37 2.64 -9.17
N ASN A 74 23.64 2.31 -10.44
CA ASN A 74 24.49 3.12 -11.34
C ASN A 74 25.90 3.42 -10.77
N GLY A 75 26.46 2.52 -9.95
CA GLY A 75 27.75 2.71 -9.28
C GLY A 75 27.70 3.60 -8.04
N GLU A 76 26.52 4.02 -7.61
CA GLU A 76 26.30 4.76 -6.37
C GLU A 76 25.61 3.88 -5.32
N VAL A 77 26.01 4.06 -4.06
CA VAL A 77 25.37 3.38 -2.93
C VAL A 77 24.16 4.19 -2.48
N VAL A 78 22.97 3.63 -2.68
CA VAL A 78 21.70 4.23 -2.28
C VAL A 78 21.21 3.56 -1.00
N TYR A 79 20.80 4.39 -0.05
CA TYR A 79 20.24 3.96 1.24
C TYR A 79 18.74 4.19 1.23
N HIS A 80 17.97 3.12 1.40
CA HIS A 80 16.53 3.19 1.62
C HIS A 80 16.24 3.02 3.11
N TYR A 81 15.59 4.01 3.70
CA TYR A 81 15.15 3.99 5.09
C TYR A 81 13.67 3.65 5.15
N ASP A 82 13.29 2.85 6.15
CA ASP A 82 11.89 2.55 6.39
C ASP A 82 11.17 3.76 7.03
N CYS A 83 9.85 3.81 6.88
CA CYS A 83 9.03 4.84 7.52
C CYS A 83 8.76 4.50 9.01
N GLY A 84 8.08 5.39 9.73
CA GLY A 84 7.62 5.13 11.11
C GLY A 84 6.20 4.55 11.23
N GLY A 85 5.62 4.05 10.13
CA GLY A 85 4.31 3.41 10.10
C GLY A 85 3.17 4.33 10.53
N VAL A 86 2.19 3.75 11.24
CA VAL A 86 1.01 4.46 11.79
C VAL A 86 1.35 5.71 12.62
N GLY A 87 2.55 5.77 13.22
CA GLY A 87 2.99 6.92 14.00
C GLY A 87 3.40 8.13 13.16
N LYS A 88 3.62 7.97 11.85
CA LYS A 88 4.12 9.02 10.95
C LYS A 88 3.14 9.41 9.83
N HIS A 89 2.31 8.48 9.37
CA HIS A 89 1.37 8.73 8.27
C HIS A 89 -0.01 8.09 8.51
N SER A 90 -1.02 8.67 7.88
CA SER A 90 -2.38 8.16 7.78
C SER A 90 -2.48 7.04 6.72
N LEU A 91 -3.70 6.58 6.50
CA LEU A 91 -4.09 5.89 5.26
C LEU A 91 -4.17 6.92 4.10
N PRO A 92 -4.28 6.46 2.83
CA PRO A 92 -4.55 7.34 1.69
C PRO A 92 -5.77 8.23 1.95
N ILE A 93 -5.72 9.49 1.55
CA ILE A 93 -6.80 10.46 1.69
C ILE A 93 -7.54 10.56 0.36
N ARG A 94 -8.85 10.38 0.42
CA ARG A 94 -9.79 10.61 -0.69
C ARG A 94 -10.96 11.43 -0.17
N ASP A 95 -11.29 12.51 -0.87
CA ASP A 95 -12.34 13.45 -0.46
C ASP A 95 -12.17 13.96 0.99
N GLY A 96 -10.92 14.22 1.38
CA GLY A 96 -10.57 14.73 2.72
C GLY A 96 -10.64 13.71 3.85
N LYS A 97 -10.83 12.41 3.56
CA LYS A 97 -10.91 11.35 4.57
C LYS A 97 -9.96 10.20 4.27
N GLU A 98 -9.49 9.55 5.34
CA GLU A 98 -8.76 8.28 5.23
C GLU A 98 -9.62 7.23 4.49
N PHE A 99 -8.99 6.56 3.54
CA PHE A 99 -9.63 5.74 2.53
C PHE A 99 -8.87 4.43 2.34
N ILE A 100 -9.65 3.36 2.25
CA ILE A 100 -9.29 2.04 1.73
C ILE A 100 -10.45 1.64 0.84
N TYR A 101 -10.18 0.92 -0.25
CA TYR A 101 -11.23 0.46 -1.14
C TYR A 101 -12.23 -0.43 -0.39
N PRO A 102 -13.54 -0.08 -0.33
CA PRO A 102 -14.53 -0.84 0.44
C PRO A 102 -14.58 -2.32 0.08
N LEU A 103 -14.43 -2.65 -1.20
CA LEU A 103 -14.41 -4.04 -1.67
C LEU A 103 -13.32 -4.91 -1.00
N LEU A 104 -12.18 -4.33 -0.57
CA LEU A 104 -11.20 -5.09 0.22
C LEU A 104 -11.76 -5.45 1.59
N LEU A 105 -12.44 -4.51 2.26
CA LEU A 105 -13.06 -4.75 3.55
C LEU A 105 -14.14 -5.82 3.43
N ASP A 106 -14.98 -5.73 2.39
CA ASP A 106 -16.08 -6.67 2.16
C ASP A 106 -15.55 -8.08 1.92
N LEU A 107 -14.54 -8.24 1.05
CA LEU A 107 -13.97 -9.55 0.73
C LEU A 107 -13.25 -10.19 1.91
N LEU A 108 -12.46 -9.43 2.67
CA LEU A 108 -11.74 -9.99 3.82
C LEU A 108 -12.66 -10.31 4.98
N ASN A 109 -13.71 -9.51 5.21
CA ASN A 109 -14.75 -9.85 6.20
C ASN A 109 -15.56 -11.06 5.76
N HIS A 110 -15.92 -11.17 4.47
CA HIS A 110 -16.60 -12.35 3.94
C HIS A 110 -15.79 -13.63 4.16
N VAL A 111 -14.47 -13.60 3.91
CA VAL A 111 -13.58 -14.73 4.21
C VAL A 111 -13.61 -15.06 5.71
N GLN A 112 -13.51 -14.05 6.58
CA GLN A 112 -13.52 -14.26 8.03
C GLN A 112 -14.85 -14.88 8.52
N GLU A 113 -15.97 -14.44 7.96
CA GLU A 113 -17.32 -14.96 8.23
C GLU A 113 -17.50 -16.39 7.71
N SER A 114 -17.14 -16.64 6.44
CA SER A 114 -17.32 -17.94 5.79
C SER A 114 -16.56 -19.07 6.49
N PHE A 115 -15.36 -18.78 7.00
CA PHE A 115 -14.54 -19.79 7.68
C PHE A 115 -14.64 -19.75 9.21
N GLY A 116 -15.27 -18.72 9.79
CA GLY A 116 -15.26 -18.50 11.24
C GLY A 116 -13.84 -18.49 11.79
N LYS A 117 -12.90 -17.84 11.09
CA LYS A 117 -11.46 -17.81 11.41
C LYS A 117 -10.89 -16.43 11.15
N LYS A 118 -9.91 -16.04 11.98
CA LYS A 118 -9.28 -14.73 11.89
C LYS A 118 -8.47 -14.57 10.60
N VAL A 119 -8.74 -13.52 9.85
CA VAL A 119 -7.91 -13.09 8.73
C VAL A 119 -6.75 -12.22 9.26
N ILE A 120 -5.52 -12.57 8.90
CA ILE A 120 -4.31 -11.85 9.26
C ILE A 120 -3.79 -11.10 8.03
N ILE A 121 -4.04 -9.79 7.97
CA ILE A 121 -3.45 -8.91 6.96
C ILE A 121 -1.98 -8.72 7.30
N THR A 122 -1.09 -9.18 6.44
CA THR A 122 0.37 -9.05 6.60
C THR A 122 0.86 -7.72 6.05
N SER A 123 0.31 -7.26 4.92
CA SER A 123 0.57 -5.93 4.37
C SER A 123 -0.71 -5.30 3.81
N GLY A 124 -1.01 -4.07 4.22
CA GLY A 124 -2.15 -3.28 3.75
C GLY A 124 -1.69 -2.10 2.92
N HIS A 125 -2.04 -0.88 3.30
CA HIS A 125 -1.43 0.31 2.74
C HIS A 125 0.09 0.34 3.01
N ARG A 126 0.86 0.82 2.04
CA ARG A 126 2.27 1.21 2.20
C ARG A 126 2.44 2.66 1.80
N CYS A 127 3.04 3.49 2.64
CA CYS A 127 3.51 4.81 2.17
C CYS A 127 4.65 4.63 1.15
N LEU A 128 5.01 5.68 0.42
CA LEU A 128 6.05 5.58 -0.61
C LEU A 128 7.39 5.11 -0.04
N ASP A 129 7.82 5.71 1.09
CA ASP A 129 9.09 5.35 1.74
C ASP A 129 9.13 3.86 2.10
N HIS A 130 8.08 3.36 2.76
CA HIS A 130 7.98 1.96 3.13
C HIS A 130 7.85 1.04 1.91
N ASN A 131 7.11 1.47 0.89
CA ASN A 131 6.97 0.70 -0.34
C ASN A 131 8.33 0.51 -1.03
N THR A 132 9.11 1.59 -1.19
CA THR A 132 10.47 1.54 -1.72
C THR A 132 11.41 0.75 -0.81
N PHE A 133 11.27 0.87 0.51
CA PHE A 133 12.06 0.10 1.47
C PHE A 133 11.83 -1.41 1.32
N VAL A 134 10.57 -1.84 1.17
CA VAL A 134 10.16 -3.24 0.99
C VAL A 134 10.67 -3.80 -0.35
N ASP A 135 10.54 -3.03 -1.43
CA ASP A 135 11.06 -3.37 -2.76
C ASP A 135 11.32 -2.09 -3.57
N ALA A 136 12.59 -1.82 -3.86
CA ALA A 136 13.03 -0.65 -4.63
C ALA A 136 12.95 -0.85 -6.16
N SER A 137 12.41 -1.99 -6.62
CA SER A 137 12.26 -2.25 -8.05
C SER A 137 11.28 -1.27 -8.71
N TYR A 138 11.56 -0.92 -9.97
CA TYR A 138 10.69 -0.04 -10.75
C TYR A 138 9.23 -0.54 -10.84
N ARG A 139 9.03 -1.86 -10.82
CA ARG A 139 7.69 -2.47 -10.84
C ARG A 139 6.90 -2.14 -9.57
N ASN A 140 7.58 -2.05 -8.43
CA ASN A 140 6.94 -1.79 -7.15
C ASN A 140 6.54 -0.31 -6.98
N HIS A 141 7.11 0.61 -7.76
CA HIS A 141 6.74 2.04 -7.72
C HIS A 141 5.26 2.29 -8.06
N THR A 142 4.62 1.37 -8.79
CA THR A 142 3.19 1.43 -9.13
C THR A 142 2.34 0.47 -8.30
N SER A 143 2.84 0.03 -7.13
CA SER A 143 2.11 -0.90 -6.26
C SER A 143 0.77 -0.32 -5.80
N LYS A 144 -0.27 -1.16 -5.83
CA LYS A 144 -1.62 -0.76 -5.39
C LYS A 144 -1.75 -0.69 -3.87
N HIS A 145 -0.78 -1.21 -3.12
CA HIS A 145 -0.65 -0.96 -1.69
C HIS A 145 -0.56 0.55 -1.40
N THR A 146 0.08 1.33 -2.28
CA THR A 146 0.26 2.78 -2.06
C THR A 146 -1.02 3.60 -2.14
N ILE A 147 -2.03 3.11 -2.85
CA ILE A 147 -3.34 3.76 -2.99
C ILE A 147 -4.45 3.06 -2.19
N GLY A 148 -4.09 2.11 -1.32
CA GLY A 148 -5.04 1.38 -0.48
C GLY A 148 -5.94 0.41 -1.25
N ALA A 149 -5.49 -0.04 -2.44
CA ALA A 149 -6.21 -0.92 -3.35
C ALA A 149 -5.63 -2.35 -3.40
N GLU A 150 -4.74 -2.69 -2.47
CA GLU A 150 -4.13 -4.03 -2.36
C GLU A 150 -3.94 -4.40 -0.89
N ALA A 151 -4.13 -5.70 -0.60
CA ALA A 151 -3.75 -6.28 0.67
C ALA A 151 -3.17 -7.68 0.47
N ALA A 152 -2.20 -8.00 1.31
CA ALA A 152 -1.64 -9.33 1.44
C ALA A 152 -2.06 -9.92 2.80
N PHE A 153 -2.51 -11.17 2.80
CA PHE A 153 -3.08 -11.80 4.00
C PHE A 153 -3.01 -13.34 3.97
N TYR A 154 -3.24 -13.94 5.13
CA TYR A 154 -3.57 -15.37 5.28
C TYR A 154 -4.69 -15.55 6.31
N VAL A 155 -5.26 -16.75 6.41
CA VAL A 155 -6.31 -17.09 7.39
C VAL A 155 -5.71 -17.97 8.47
N GLN A 156 -5.83 -17.54 9.72
CA GLN A 156 -5.28 -18.27 10.86
C GLN A 156 -5.96 -19.63 11.03
N GLY A 157 -5.16 -20.70 11.10
CA GLY A 157 -5.65 -22.08 11.13
C GLY A 157 -6.13 -22.60 9.77
N MET A 158 -5.74 -21.95 8.67
CA MET A 158 -5.89 -22.41 7.28
C MET A 158 -4.64 -22.09 6.45
N GLU A 159 -3.47 -22.04 7.10
CA GLU A 159 -2.19 -21.70 6.50
C GLU A 159 -1.82 -22.65 5.34
N GLU A 160 -2.19 -23.93 5.46
CA GLU A 160 -1.94 -24.97 4.47
C GLU A 160 -3.09 -25.15 3.45
N GLU A 161 -4.16 -24.36 3.57
CA GLU A 161 -5.37 -24.45 2.73
C GLU A 161 -5.69 -23.15 1.95
N PRO A 162 -4.70 -22.42 1.39
CA PRO A 162 -4.93 -21.12 0.77
C PRO A 162 -5.84 -21.19 -0.46
N LEU A 163 -5.92 -22.35 -1.14
CA LEU A 163 -6.81 -22.54 -2.29
C LEU A 163 -8.30 -22.51 -1.90
N GLN A 164 -8.68 -22.96 -0.70
CA GLN A 164 -10.06 -22.85 -0.23
C GLN A 164 -10.44 -21.39 0.01
N VAL A 165 -9.50 -20.59 0.54
CA VAL A 165 -9.70 -19.14 0.71
C VAL A 165 -9.87 -18.44 -0.63
N ILE A 166 -9.06 -18.80 -1.64
CA ILE A 166 -9.19 -18.26 -3.00
C ILE A 166 -10.54 -18.66 -3.62
N GLN A 167 -10.96 -19.91 -3.45
CA GLN A 167 -12.26 -20.37 -3.93
C GLN A 167 -13.41 -19.57 -3.30
N CYS A 168 -13.37 -19.34 -1.98
CA CYS A 168 -14.34 -18.49 -1.29
C CYS A 168 -14.38 -17.06 -1.85
N LEU A 169 -13.22 -16.45 -2.13
CA LEU A 169 -13.16 -15.14 -2.78
C LEU A 169 -13.77 -15.16 -4.19
N MET A 170 -13.58 -16.24 -4.95
CA MET A 170 -14.13 -16.37 -6.30
C MET A 170 -15.66 -16.54 -6.27
N GLU A 171 -16.18 -17.29 -5.31
CA GLU A 171 -17.62 -17.52 -5.11
C GLU A 171 -18.39 -16.26 -4.72
N TYR A 172 -17.71 -15.25 -4.15
CA TYR A 172 -18.26 -13.92 -3.90
C TYR A 172 -18.75 -13.23 -5.21
N PHE A 173 -18.23 -13.64 -6.38
CA PHE A 173 -18.56 -13.06 -7.68
C PHE A 173 -19.25 -14.04 -8.63
N PRO A 174 -20.48 -14.51 -8.33
CA PRO A 174 -21.15 -15.56 -9.12
C PRO A 174 -21.43 -15.16 -10.58
N LYS A 175 -21.42 -13.86 -10.90
CA LYS A 175 -21.69 -13.32 -12.24
C LYS A 175 -20.45 -12.81 -12.98
N SER A 176 -19.25 -12.88 -12.37
CA SER A 176 -18.01 -12.35 -12.95
C SER A 176 -16.97 -13.48 -12.99
N PRO A 177 -16.90 -14.22 -14.12
CA PRO A 177 -16.07 -15.42 -14.22
C PRO A 177 -14.59 -15.07 -14.11
N PHE A 178 -13.86 -15.91 -13.39
CA PHE A 178 -12.41 -15.76 -13.24
C PHE A 178 -11.66 -16.39 -14.40
N GLN A 179 -10.56 -15.75 -14.77
CA GLN A 179 -9.60 -16.20 -15.76
C GLN A 179 -8.21 -16.34 -15.11
N ARG A 180 -7.36 -17.16 -15.74
CA ARG A 180 -5.95 -17.27 -15.36
C ARG A 180 -5.17 -16.16 -16.05
N TYR A 181 -4.29 -15.50 -15.31
CA TYR A 181 -3.39 -14.49 -15.87
C TYR A 181 -2.15 -15.17 -16.45
N GLU A 182 -2.16 -15.42 -17.75
CA GLU A 182 -1.13 -16.21 -18.45
C GLU A 182 0.09 -15.39 -18.92
N LYS A 183 0.09 -14.08 -18.68
CA LYS A 183 1.25 -13.26 -19.00
C LYS A 183 2.40 -13.59 -18.03
N GLY A 184 3.60 -13.76 -18.58
CA GLY A 184 4.81 -14.12 -17.82
C GLY A 184 5.43 -12.98 -17.00
N ASP A 185 4.70 -11.89 -16.77
CA ASP A 185 5.13 -10.71 -16.01
C ASP A 185 4.74 -10.79 -14.52
N VAL A 186 4.65 -12.01 -13.98
CA VAL A 186 4.31 -12.29 -12.57
C VAL A 186 5.50 -12.85 -11.79
N ASP A 187 5.47 -12.61 -10.48
CA ASP A 187 6.49 -12.98 -9.49
C ASP A 187 6.10 -14.22 -8.67
N VAL A 188 5.14 -15.01 -9.16
CA VAL A 188 4.61 -16.21 -8.50
C VAL A 188 4.58 -17.39 -9.47
N SER A 189 4.86 -18.59 -8.98
CA SER A 189 4.82 -19.81 -9.79
C SER A 189 3.40 -20.30 -10.10
N THR A 190 2.43 -19.97 -9.24
CA THR A 190 1.01 -20.23 -9.49
C THR A 190 0.44 -19.08 -10.29
N LEU A 191 -0.05 -19.31 -11.52
CA LEU A 191 -0.66 -18.25 -12.31
C LEU A 191 -1.75 -17.53 -11.50
N PRO A 192 -1.84 -16.19 -11.52
CA PRO A 192 -2.87 -15.48 -10.79
C PRO A 192 -4.27 -15.69 -11.36
N TRP A 193 -5.29 -15.45 -10.54
CA TRP A 193 -6.70 -15.41 -10.96
C TRP A 193 -7.14 -13.96 -11.08
N TYR A 194 -8.04 -13.67 -12.01
CA TYR A 194 -8.63 -12.35 -12.09
C TYR A 194 -10.02 -12.38 -12.72
N ASN A 195 -10.87 -11.44 -12.34
CA ASN A 195 -12.11 -11.12 -13.01
C ASN A 195 -12.15 -9.60 -13.27
N ARG A 196 -13.32 -9.00 -13.56
CA ARG A 196 -13.42 -7.54 -13.76
C ARG A 196 -13.01 -6.76 -12.51
N GLU A 197 -13.39 -7.23 -11.33
CA GLU A 197 -13.34 -6.51 -10.06
C GLU A 197 -12.01 -6.67 -9.32
N ILE A 198 -11.42 -7.87 -9.33
CA ILE A 198 -10.24 -8.19 -8.52
C ILE A 198 -9.19 -9.04 -9.26
N TYR A 199 -7.98 -9.03 -8.71
CA TYR A 199 -6.84 -9.84 -9.11
C TYR A 199 -6.25 -10.51 -7.86
N ILE A 200 -6.00 -11.82 -7.94
CA ILE A 200 -5.61 -12.66 -6.82
C ILE A 200 -4.31 -13.38 -7.16
N LYS A 201 -3.27 -13.16 -6.36
CA LYS A 201 -2.02 -13.94 -6.40
C LYS A 201 -1.92 -14.87 -5.21
N LEU A 202 -1.40 -16.07 -5.43
CA LEU A 202 -0.97 -16.98 -4.37
C LEU A 202 0.55 -17.01 -4.33
N TYR A 203 1.13 -16.57 -3.21
CA TYR A 203 2.54 -16.70 -2.92
C TYR A 203 2.78 -17.96 -2.09
N LYS A 204 3.60 -18.88 -2.60
CA LYS A 204 4.03 -20.09 -1.90
C LYS A 204 4.99 -19.76 -0.73
N PRO A 205 5.31 -20.75 0.14
CA PRO A 205 6.14 -20.53 1.33
C PRO A 205 7.48 -19.81 1.14
N HIS A 206 8.05 -19.83 -0.06
CA HIS A 206 9.35 -19.21 -0.35
C HIS A 206 9.26 -18.04 -1.35
N GLU A 207 8.06 -17.67 -1.78
CA GLU A 207 7.84 -16.61 -2.78
C GLU A 207 7.51 -15.28 -2.10
N GLY A 208 7.96 -14.17 -2.70
CA GLY A 208 7.59 -12.81 -2.28
C GLY A 208 7.92 -12.48 -0.82
N ARG A 209 8.99 -13.06 -0.26
CA ARG A 209 9.39 -12.84 1.13
C ARG A 209 10.12 -11.51 1.27
N ASN A 210 9.68 -10.73 2.24
CA ASN A 210 10.25 -9.44 2.61
C ASN A 210 9.92 -9.14 4.08
N ILE A 211 10.21 -7.93 4.56
CA ILE A 211 9.99 -7.55 5.96
C ILE A 211 8.51 -7.56 6.40
N ASP A 212 7.57 -7.40 5.47
CA ASP A 212 6.13 -7.52 5.74
C ASP A 212 5.68 -8.98 5.82
N HIS A 213 6.35 -9.86 5.06
CA HIS A 213 5.95 -11.25 4.83
C HIS A 213 6.94 -12.25 5.42
N ARG A 214 7.33 -12.04 6.69
CA ARG A 214 8.33 -12.85 7.42
C ARG A 214 7.80 -14.17 8.00
N HIS A 215 6.56 -14.54 7.72
CA HIS A 215 5.97 -15.81 8.16
C HIS A 215 6.33 -16.95 7.18
N PRO A 216 6.36 -18.22 7.62
CA PRO A 216 6.77 -19.33 6.75
C PRO A 216 5.65 -19.81 5.81
N TYR A 217 4.39 -19.48 6.09
CA TYR A 217 3.23 -20.02 5.38
C TYR A 217 2.91 -19.30 4.06
N PRO A 218 2.21 -19.93 3.10
CA PRO A 218 1.66 -19.24 1.93
C PRO A 218 0.83 -18.00 2.32
N TYR A 219 0.71 -17.05 1.40
CA TYR A 219 -0.21 -15.92 1.55
C TYR A 219 -0.83 -15.51 0.22
N ILE A 220 -1.92 -14.76 0.32
CA ILE A 220 -2.69 -14.27 -0.81
C ILE A 220 -2.47 -12.76 -0.93
N SER A 221 -2.11 -12.28 -2.12
CA SER A 221 -2.29 -10.86 -2.45
C SER A 221 -3.59 -10.68 -3.22
N LEU A 222 -4.39 -9.72 -2.77
CA LEU A 222 -5.68 -9.33 -3.33
C LEU A 222 -5.61 -7.88 -3.77
N GLN A 223 -5.79 -7.64 -5.06
CA GLN A 223 -5.78 -6.30 -5.67
C GLN A 223 -7.14 -5.95 -6.26
N ILE A 224 -7.61 -4.74 -5.99
CA ILE A 224 -8.82 -4.19 -6.60
C ILE A 224 -8.51 -3.68 -8.00
N ARG A 225 -9.37 -4.01 -8.97
CA ARG A 225 -9.27 -3.62 -10.37
C ARG A 225 -10.39 -2.69 -10.81
N TYR A 226 -11.52 -2.67 -10.11
CA TYR A 226 -12.69 -1.87 -10.48
C TYR A 226 -13.36 -1.27 -9.25
N ASP A 227 -13.59 0.04 -9.28
CA ASP A 227 -14.36 0.77 -8.27
C ASP A 227 -15.82 0.79 -8.74
N THR A 228 -16.68 0.03 -8.06
CA THR A 228 -18.10 -0.07 -8.39
C THR A 228 -18.88 1.21 -8.08
N HIS A 229 -18.41 2.02 -7.14
CA HIS A 229 -19.06 3.28 -6.79
C HIS A 229 -18.80 4.35 -7.83
N LEU A 230 -17.56 4.43 -8.34
CA LEU A 230 -17.19 5.35 -9.42
C LEU A 230 -17.38 4.79 -10.83
N ASN A 231 -17.69 3.50 -10.94
CA ASN A 231 -17.83 2.79 -12.22
C ASN A 231 -16.57 2.91 -13.11
N GLU A 232 -15.39 2.82 -12.51
CA GLU A 232 -14.11 2.99 -13.21
C GLU A 232 -13.07 1.93 -12.83
N ARG A 233 -12.04 1.80 -13.67
CA ARG A 233 -10.90 0.93 -13.37
C ARG A 233 -10.01 1.57 -12.32
N VAL A 234 -9.62 0.77 -11.33
CA VAL A 234 -8.62 1.17 -10.34
C VAL A 234 -7.24 1.00 -10.95
N LEU A 235 -6.60 2.13 -11.22
CA LEU A 235 -5.22 2.23 -11.70
C LEU A 235 -4.38 2.96 -10.65
N PHE A 236 -3.08 2.72 -10.67
CA PHE A 236 -2.16 3.54 -9.88
C PHE A 236 -2.21 4.99 -10.38
N VAL A 237 -2.38 5.93 -9.46
CA VAL A 237 -2.34 7.36 -9.74
C VAL A 237 -1.35 8.00 -8.77
N TRP A 238 -0.30 8.62 -9.30
CA TRP A 238 0.78 9.22 -8.50
C TRP A 238 0.26 10.21 -7.47
N ASP A 239 -0.70 11.04 -7.85
CA ASP A 239 -1.31 12.03 -6.95
C ASP A 239 -2.00 11.39 -5.74
N GLN A 240 -2.69 10.26 -5.93
CA GLN A 240 -3.32 9.51 -4.84
C GLN A 240 -2.26 8.87 -3.92
N ALA A 241 -1.17 8.39 -4.50
CA ALA A 241 -0.09 7.76 -3.77
C ALA A 241 0.76 8.75 -2.96
N VAL A 242 0.93 10.01 -3.41
CA VAL A 242 1.85 11.00 -2.82
C VAL A 242 1.15 12.00 -1.91
N LYS A 243 0.00 12.55 -2.33
CA LYS A 243 -0.59 13.76 -1.71
C LYS A 243 -1.50 13.47 -0.53
N GLY A 244 -1.67 12.20 -0.15
CA GLY A 244 -2.77 11.77 0.70
C GLY A 244 -2.40 10.92 1.90
N TYR A 245 -1.20 10.97 2.47
CA TYR A 245 -0.92 10.12 3.64
C TYR A 245 -0.09 10.76 4.75
N HIS A 246 0.48 11.94 4.57
CA HIS A 246 1.21 12.58 5.67
C HIS A 246 0.25 12.98 6.78
N ARG A 247 0.54 12.54 8.01
CA ARG A 247 -0.34 12.79 9.16
C ARG A 247 -0.21 14.21 9.70
N TYR A 248 0.73 15.01 9.19
CA TYR A 248 1.14 16.30 9.72
C TYR A 248 1.74 17.20 8.66
#